data_AF-A0A958UHM5-F1
#
_entry.id   AF-A0A958UHM5-F1
#
_cell.length_a   1.000
_cell.length_b   1.000
_cell.length_c   1.000
_cell.angle_alpha   90.00
_cell.angle_beta   90.00
_cell.angle_gamma   90.00
#
_symmetry.space_group_name_H-M   'P 1'
#
loop_
_entity.id
_entity.type
_entity.pdbx_description
1 polymer ?
#
loop_
_entity_poly.entity_id
_entity_poly.type
_entity_poly.pdbx_seq_one_letter_code
_entity_poly.pdbx_strand_id
1 'polypeptide(L)' 'QAIQIAMAKLYLYNAVSIVEKNGKESIISFAEGDEQRMLLMGLKRFVKYANYPDIVDLRIAIAEKVKAENKYCF' A
#
# COMPACT_ATOMS: atom_id res chain seq x y z
N GLN A 1 -1.71 8.42 20.12
CA GLN A 1 -2.25 7.87 18.84
C GLN A 1 -1.17 7.57 17.78
N ALA A 2 0.13 7.74 18.08
CA ALA A 2 1.20 7.58 17.09
C ALA A 2 1.25 6.18 16.46
N ILE A 3 0.98 5.12 17.24
CA ILE A 3 1.01 3.74 16.75
C ILE A 3 -0.18 3.43 15.83
N GLN A 4 -1.38 3.95 16.13
CA GLN A 4 -2.54 3.81 15.25
C GLN A 4 -2.29 4.49 13.88
N ILE A 5 -1.63 5.66 13.89
CA ILE A 5 -1.20 6.33 12.65
C ILE A 5 -0.18 5.47 11.90
N ALA A 6 0.78 4.85 12.61
CA ALA A 6 1.75 3.95 12.00
C ALA A 6 1.07 2.73 11.33
N MET A 7 0.08 2.14 12.01
CA MET A 7 -0.74 1.05 11.45
C MET A 7 -1.50 1.49 10.21
N ALA A 8 -2.14 2.65 10.24
CA ALA A 8 -2.88 3.18 9.10
C ALA A 8 -1.97 3.44 7.89
N LYS A 9 -0.78 4.00 8.10
CA LYS A 9 0.22 4.21 7.04
C LYS A 9 0.70 2.89 6.44
N LEU A 10 1.03 1.91 7.28
CA LEU A 10 1.45 0.59 6.83
C LEU A 10 0.34 -0.13 6.05
N TYR A 11 -0.90 -0.03 6.54
CA TYR A 11 -2.06 -0.62 5.88
C TYR A 11 -2.31 0.02 4.51
N LEU A 12 -2.29 1.35 4.43
CA LEU A 12 -2.47 2.09 3.18
C LEU A 12 -1.40 1.72 2.15
N TYR A 13 -0.14 1.62 2.57
CA TYR A 13 0.95 1.17 1.70
C TYR A 13 0.64 -0.20 1.06
N ASN A 14 0.30 -1.19 1.89
CA ASN A 14 -0.01 -2.54 1.41
C ASN A 14 -1.26 -2.56 0.52
N ALA A 15 -2.30 -1.79 0.89
CA ALA A 15 -3.54 -1.70 0.11
C ALA A 15 -3.28 -1.14 -1.30
N VAL A 16 -2.44 -0.10 -1.41
CA VAL A 16 -2.06 0.46 -2.71
C VAL A 16 -1.30 -0.56 -3.56
N SER A 17 -0.39 -1.34 -2.98
CA SER A 17 0.31 -2.41 -3.72
C SER A 17 -0.64 -3.48 -4.24
N ILE A 18 -1.69 -3.83 -3.48
CA ILE A 18 -2.74 -4.76 -3.92
C ILE A 18 -3.52 -4.17 -5.10
N VAL A 19 -3.93 -2.90 -4.99
CA VAL A 19 -4.67 -2.21 -6.04
C VAL A 19 -3.84 -2.10 -7.32
N GLU A 20 -2.56 -1.74 -7.21
CA GLU A 20 -1.65 -1.68 -8.36
C GLU A 20 -1.54 -3.03 -9.07
N LYS A 21 -1.33 -4.11 -8.31
CA LYS A 21 -1.26 -5.47 -8.86
C LYS A 21 -2.55 -5.86 -9.59
N ASN A 22 -3.68 -5.81 -8.88
CA ASN A 22 -4.96 -6.29 -9.40
C ASN A 22 -5.47 -5.40 -10.55
N GLY A 23 -5.23 -4.09 -10.48
CA GLY A 23 -5.57 -3.15 -11.54
C GLY A 23 -4.77 -3.41 -12.81
N LYS A 24 -3.47 -3.73 -12.67
CA LYS A 24 -2.61 -4.08 -13.81
C LYS A 24 -3.06 -5.38 -14.46
N GLU A 25 -3.32 -6.42 -13.67
CA GLU A 25 -3.85 -7.71 -14.17
C GLU A 25 -5.17 -7.51 -14.92
N SER A 26 -6.07 -6.71 -14.35
CA SER A 26 -7.36 -6.39 -14.97
C SER A 26 -7.18 -5.68 -16.31
N ILE A 27 -6.42 -4.58 -16.38
CA ILE A 27 -6.19 -3.83 -17.62
C ILE A 27 -5.56 -4.70 -18.71
N ILE A 28 -4.60 -5.56 -18.35
CA ILE A 28 -3.95 -6.47 -19.30
C ILE A 28 -4.95 -7.48 -19.88
N SER A 29 -5.95 -7.88 -19.10
CA SER A 29 -6.92 -8.91 -19.52
C SER A 29 -8.01 -8.39 -20.46
N PHE A 30 -8.36 -7.10 -20.42
CA PHE A 30 -9.51 -6.58 -21.18
C PHE A 30 -9.16 -5.55 -22.28
N ALA A 31 -8.00 -4.91 -22.23
CA ALA A 31 -7.60 -3.87 -23.18
C ALA A 31 -6.29 -4.23 -23.89
N GLU A 32 -6.14 -3.79 -25.14
CA GLU A 32 -4.94 -3.99 -25.96
C GLU A 32 -4.46 -2.68 -26.62
N GLY A 33 -3.28 -2.72 -27.23
CA GLY A 33 -2.75 -1.60 -28.03
C GLY A 33 -2.59 -0.29 -27.23
N ASP A 34 -3.01 0.82 -27.83
CA ASP A 34 -2.80 2.15 -27.25
C ASP A 34 -3.73 2.44 -26.07
N GLU A 35 -4.94 1.86 -26.06
CA GLU A 35 -5.86 1.97 -24.92
C GLU A 35 -5.26 1.32 -23.67
N GLN A 36 -4.70 0.12 -23.80
CA GLN A 36 -4.01 -0.56 -22.70
C GLN A 36 -2.87 0.30 -22.14
N ARG A 37 -2.04 0.87 -23.02
CA ARG A 37 -0.91 1.74 -22.61
C ARG A 37 -1.41 2.96 -21.84
N MET A 38 -2.46 3.61 -22.33
CA MET A 38 -3.06 4.77 -21.67
C MET A 38 -3.60 4.41 -20.28
N LEU A 39 -4.33 3.31 -20.15
CA LEU A 39 -4.88 2.84 -18.88
C LEU A 39 -3.78 2.49 -17.87
N LEU A 40 -2.72 1.81 -18.32
CA LEU A 40 -1.56 1.49 -17.47
C LEU A 40 -0.84 2.76 -16.99
N MET A 41 -0.71 3.79 -17.83
CA MET A 41 -0.15 5.07 -17.42
C MET A 41 -1.03 5.79 -16.39
N GLY A 42 -2.36 5.74 -16.56
CA GLY A 42 -3.32 6.26 -15.60
C GLY A 42 -3.19 5.58 -14.24
N LEU A 43 -3.21 4.24 -14.22
CA LEU A 43 -3.04 3.44 -13.01
C LEU A 43 -1.76 3.82 -12.27
N LYS A 44 -0.61 3.86 -12.99
CA LYS A 44 0.69 4.22 -12.42
C LYS A 44 0.66 5.61 -11.76
N ARG A 45 -0.09 6.57 -12.32
CA ARG A 45 -0.20 7.92 -11.74
C ARG A 45 -1.01 7.93 -10.45
N PHE A 46 -2.10 7.15 -10.38
CA PHE A 46 -2.99 7.13 -9.22
C PHE A 46 -2.43 6.35 -8.02
N VAL A 47 -1.63 5.31 -8.26
CA VAL A 47 -1.04 4.48 -7.19
C VAL A 47 0.32 5.00 -6.70
N LYS A 48 0.89 5.99 -7.37
CA LYS A 48 2.22 6.52 -7.03
C LYS A 48 2.18 7.31 -5.73
N TYR A 49 3.07 6.96 -4.80
CA TYR A 49 3.34 7.77 -3.61
C TYR A 49 4.22 8.98 -3.95
N ALA A 50 3.86 10.14 -3.42
CA ALA A 50 4.73 11.32 -3.45
C ALA A 50 5.90 11.15 -2.46
N ASN A 51 5.61 10.62 -1.27
CA ASN A 51 6.58 10.30 -0.24
C ASN A 51 6.29 8.89 0.26
N TYR A 52 7.28 7.99 0.15
CA TYR A 52 7.14 6.63 0.62
C TYR A 52 7.28 6.59 2.15
N PRO A 53 6.42 5.84 2.86
CA PRO A 53 6.62 5.59 4.28
C PRO A 53 7.80 4.64 4.49
N ASP A 54 8.50 4.77 5.62
CA ASP A 54 9.46 3.74 6.04
C ASP A 54 8.71 2.53 6.60
N ILE A 55 8.56 1.51 5.77
CA ILE A 55 7.78 0.31 6.09
C ILE A 55 8.44 -0.49 7.23
N VAL A 56 9.77 -0.49 7.29
CA VAL A 56 10.53 -1.26 8.28
C VAL A 56 10.35 -0.63 9.65
N ASP A 57 10.57 0.68 9.76
CA ASP A 57 10.40 1.42 11.00
C ASP A 57 8.95 1.39 11.50
N LEU A 58 7.97 1.51 10.59
CA LEU A 58 6.57 1.38 10.94
C LEU A 58 6.24 0.01 11.54
N ARG A 59 6.78 -1.07 10.96
CA ARG A 59 6.60 -2.44 11.48
C ARG A 59 7.26 -2.61 12.84
N ILE A 60 8.48 -2.10 13.02
CA ILE A 60 9.21 -2.16 14.29
C ILE A 60 8.43 -1.42 15.39
N ALA A 61 7.97 -0.21 15.11
CA ALA A 61 7.22 0.60 16.08
C ALA A 61 5.92 -0.08 16.55
N ILE A 62 5.19 -0.71 15.63
CA ILE A 62 3.97 -1.46 15.96
C ILE A 62 4.32 -2.72 16.76
N ALA A 63 5.34 -3.47 16.32
CA ALA A 63 5.76 -4.71 16.95
C ALA A 63 6.24 -4.49 18.40
N GLU A 64 7.03 -3.45 18.67
CA GLU A 64 7.48 -3.12 20.02
C GLU A 64 6.29 -2.80 20.95
N LYS A 65 5.26 -2.11 20.46
CA LYS A 65 4.06 -1.85 21.25
C LYS A 65 3.27 -3.13 21.55
N VAL A 66 3.10 -4.03 20.58
CA VAL A 66 2.43 -5.32 20.79
C VAL A 66 3.22 -6.20 21.75
N LYS A 67 4.55 -6.25 21.62
CA LYS A 67 5.45 -7.01 22.48
C LYS A 67 5.39 -6.54 23.92
N ALA A 68 5.40 -5.23 24.16
CA ALA A 68 5.32 -4.66 25.50
C ALA A 68 4.00 -5.04 26.23
N GLU A 69 2.90 -5.12 25.50
CA GLU A 69 1.58 -5.45 26.05
C GLU A 69 1.29 -6.96 26.07
N ASN A 70 2.08 -7.76 25.33
CA ASN A 70 1.95 -9.20 25.13
C ASN A 70 0.52 -9.66 24.73
N LYS A 71 -0.21 -8.77 24.07
CA LYS A 71 -1.57 -8.99 23.58
C LYS A 71 -1.87 -8.02 22.44
N TYR A 72 -2.94 -8.27 21.72
CA TYR A 72 -3.48 -7.27 20.81
C TYR A 72 -3.98 -6.07 21.63
N CYS A 73 -3.38 -4.90 21.41
CA CYS A 73 -3.51 -3.71 22.27
C CYS A 73 -4.05 -2.49 21.53
N PHE A 74 -4.77 -2.71 20.42
CA PHE A 74 -5.31 -1.66 19.55
C PHE A 74 -6.81 -1.80 19.35
#